data_AF-A0A316F0V7-F1
#
_entry.id   AF-A0A316F0V7-F1
#
_cell.length_a   1.000
_cell.length_b   1.000
_cell.length_c   1.000
_cell.angle_alpha   90.00
_cell.angle_beta   90.00
_cell.angle_gamma   90.00
#
_symmetry.space_group_name_H-M   'P 1'
#
loop_
_entity.id
_entity.type
_entity.pdbx_description
1 polymer ?
#
loop_
_entity_poly.entity_id
_entity_poly.type
_entity_poly.pdbx_seq_one_letter_code
_entity_poly.pdbx_strand_id
1 'polypeptide(L)'
;MKAPKIGGYRLPGKAPANANKYNADKVEKLPSKVDLRKFMTAVEEQVGNSCVANALAGAYEYLTKRELEDDTDVSRLFVYYNARYLDDMHQEDAGSYMETAIKGLKEYGACSESNWPNEDDLILEEPNSDAYSEAESFKIIDSKHLETDLTVWKSALAEGYPIAFALNTFDSFDDACNNKGRVPMPKKSDKTRETHGWHAMLAVGYSDPDKVFIVRNSWGEEWGDKGYCYIPYDYVIHDEYNGHDSWIIKAIDESNYGEEVWDKDESSSFTDEDSTVIEDFYLLTEDPDGFIEDLEALLEEYTESEEGYYFDYEVSEEDEDGNCEISMNDFYLDTEDEDSFLEALEELCIEYAVDDEEYDYQVAGYEDEEEDEEEEDEEEEEEEEDEEEEEDDEEEEEDDEEEEEESSSKKRK
;
A
#
# COMPACT_ATOMS: atom_id res chain seq x y z
N MET A 1 -7.21 15.19 22.78
CA MET A 1 -7.56 15.07 21.35
C MET A 1 -7.48 16.47 20.75
N LYS A 2 -6.39 16.77 20.04
CA LYS A 2 -6.33 17.98 19.18
C LYS A 2 -7.37 17.77 18.07
N ALA A 3 -8.12 18.81 17.71
CA ALA A 3 -9.00 18.73 16.55
C ALA A 3 -8.16 18.34 15.31
N PRO A 4 -8.64 17.45 14.43
CA PRO A 4 -7.91 17.12 13.21
C PRO A 4 -7.66 18.40 12.41
N LYS A 5 -6.41 18.60 12.00
CA LYS A 5 -5.98 19.80 11.26
C LYS A 5 -6.47 19.70 9.81
N ILE A 6 -6.89 20.84 9.27
CA ILE A 6 -7.74 20.97 8.09
C ILE A 6 -7.01 20.48 6.84
N GLY A 7 -7.38 19.28 6.38
CA GLY A 7 -7.30 18.88 4.98
C GLY A 7 -8.69 18.93 4.34
N GLY A 8 -8.77 18.75 3.02
CA GLY A 8 -10.06 18.74 2.32
C GLY A 8 -10.98 17.57 2.65
N TYR A 9 -10.44 16.53 3.30
CA TYR A 9 -11.21 15.41 3.81
C TYR A 9 -11.59 15.65 5.28
N ARG A 10 -12.87 15.41 5.61
CA ARG A 10 -13.39 15.62 6.97
C ARG A 10 -13.47 14.30 7.73
N LEU A 11 -12.98 14.31 8.97
CA LEU A 11 -13.06 13.17 9.91
C LEU A 11 -14.13 13.35 11.01
N PRO A 12 -14.66 12.24 11.57
CA PRO A 12 -14.53 10.89 11.05
C PRO A 12 -15.46 10.72 9.83
N GLY A 13 -14.93 10.32 8.68
CA GLY A 13 -15.76 9.69 7.67
C GLY A 13 -15.96 8.26 8.12
N LYS A 14 -17.22 7.87 8.30
CA LYS A 14 -17.57 6.48 8.56
C LYS A 14 -18.65 6.11 7.59
N ALA A 15 -18.41 5.05 6.83
CA ALA A 15 -19.46 4.48 6.00
C ALA A 15 -20.71 4.21 6.86
N PRO A 16 -21.91 4.55 6.37
CA PRO A 16 -23.14 4.31 7.09
C PRO A 16 -23.27 2.80 7.35
N ALA A 17 -23.86 2.41 8.49
CA ALA A 17 -23.97 1.00 8.89
C ALA A 17 -24.70 0.10 7.87
N ASN A 18 -25.47 0.70 6.95
CA ASN A 18 -26.17 0.05 5.85
C ASN A 18 -25.54 0.31 4.48
N ALA A 19 -24.28 0.75 4.42
CA ALA A 19 -23.52 0.87 3.17
C ALA A 19 -23.52 -0.48 2.45
N ASN A 20 -23.69 -0.44 1.13
CA ASN A 20 -23.49 -1.61 0.30
C ASN A 20 -22.00 -1.98 0.36
N LYS A 21 -21.67 -3.16 0.87
CA LYS A 21 -20.27 -3.57 1.03
C LYS A 21 -19.78 -4.26 -0.23
N TYR A 22 -18.55 -3.94 -0.62
CA TYR A 22 -17.82 -4.77 -1.57
C TYR A 22 -17.44 -6.07 -0.87
N ASN A 23 -17.69 -7.19 -1.53
CA ASN A 23 -17.22 -8.49 -1.10
C ASN A 23 -16.25 -8.93 -2.18
N ALA A 24 -15.00 -9.17 -1.81
CA ALA A 24 -14.07 -9.84 -2.69
C ALA A 24 -14.64 -11.25 -2.96
N ASP A 25 -15.09 -11.50 -4.19
CA ASP A 25 -15.30 -12.87 -4.62
C ASP A 25 -13.94 -13.58 -4.59
N LYS A 26 -13.91 -14.88 -4.30
CA LYS A 26 -12.67 -15.66 -4.30
C LYS A 26 -12.08 -15.70 -5.71
N VAL A 27 -11.28 -14.70 -6.07
CA VAL A 27 -10.37 -14.80 -7.21
C VAL A 27 -9.33 -15.84 -6.81
N GLU A 28 -9.27 -16.97 -7.52
CA GLU A 28 -8.39 -18.10 -7.14
C GLU A 28 -6.91 -17.72 -7.14
N LYS A 29 -6.51 -16.70 -7.92
CA LYS A 29 -5.20 -16.06 -7.86
C LYS A 29 -5.28 -14.63 -8.41
N LEU A 30 -4.94 -13.63 -7.59
CA LEU A 30 -4.80 -12.24 -8.03
C LEU A 30 -3.53 -12.09 -8.88
N PRO A 31 -3.52 -11.20 -9.90
CA PRO A 31 -2.28 -10.84 -10.59
C PRO A 31 -1.34 -10.13 -9.60
N SER A 32 -0.03 -10.26 -9.83
CA SER A 32 1.00 -9.59 -9.03
C SER A 32 1.02 -8.07 -9.23
N LYS A 33 0.56 -7.59 -10.41
CA LYS A 33 0.54 -6.17 -10.75
C LYS A 33 -0.73 -5.78 -11.52
N VAL A 34 -1.30 -4.64 -11.14
CA VAL A 34 -2.49 -4.05 -11.78
C VAL A 34 -2.24 -2.56 -11.99
N ASP A 35 -2.48 -2.07 -13.21
CA ASP A 35 -2.32 -0.66 -13.55
C ASP A 35 -3.50 -0.12 -14.37
N LEU A 36 -4.29 0.76 -13.75
CA LEU A 36 -5.44 1.41 -14.37
C LEU A 36 -5.08 2.73 -15.09
N ARG A 37 -3.84 3.24 -14.98
CA ARG A 37 -3.43 4.58 -15.44
C ARG A 37 -3.68 4.81 -16.93
N LYS A 38 -3.55 3.78 -17.77
CA LYS A 38 -3.83 3.87 -19.21
C LYS A 38 -5.26 4.31 -19.56
N PHE A 39 -6.18 4.14 -18.62
CA PHE A 39 -7.58 4.52 -18.76
C PHE A 39 -7.93 5.76 -17.94
N MET A 40 -6.99 6.33 -17.18
CA MET A 40 -7.20 7.57 -16.44
C MET A 40 -7.16 8.79 -17.38
N THR A 41 -7.84 9.85 -16.96
CA THR A 41 -7.69 11.22 -17.48
C THR A 41 -6.41 11.87 -16.95
N ALA A 42 -6.06 13.05 -17.46
CA ALA A 42 -4.88 13.80 -17.01
C ALA A 42 -4.97 14.13 -15.51
N VAL A 43 -3.83 14.25 -14.81
CA VAL A 43 -3.88 14.55 -13.37
C VAL A 43 -4.32 15.99 -13.15
N GLU A 44 -5.23 16.13 -12.19
CA GLU A 44 -5.94 17.35 -11.92
C GLU A 44 -5.24 18.23 -10.88
N GLU A 45 -5.42 19.55 -10.97
CA GLU A 45 -5.02 20.51 -9.93
C GLU A 45 -6.25 20.92 -9.11
N GLN A 46 -6.31 20.50 -7.84
CA GLN A 46 -7.45 20.82 -6.99
C GLN A 46 -7.51 22.31 -6.64
N VAL A 47 -8.72 22.81 -6.52
CA VAL A 47 -9.00 24.16 -5.99
C VAL A 47 -9.67 24.05 -4.63
N GLY A 48 -9.18 24.81 -3.65
CA GLY A 48 -9.67 24.76 -2.27
C GLY A 48 -9.53 23.38 -1.62
N ASN A 49 -10.38 23.12 -0.63
CA ASN A 49 -10.41 21.88 0.15
C ASN A 49 -11.20 20.74 -0.55
N SER A 50 -11.04 20.58 -1.86
CA SER A 50 -11.91 19.74 -2.72
C SER A 50 -11.39 18.32 -3.01
N CYS A 51 -10.42 17.80 -2.26
CA CYS A 51 -9.76 16.51 -2.55
C CYS A 51 -10.73 15.33 -2.74
N VAL A 52 -11.80 15.24 -1.94
CA VAL A 52 -12.86 14.21 -2.08
C VAL A 52 -13.52 14.27 -3.45
N ALA A 53 -13.84 15.48 -3.91
CA ALA A 53 -14.47 15.68 -5.21
C ALA A 53 -13.51 15.33 -6.35
N ASN A 54 -12.20 15.61 -6.20
CA ASN A 54 -11.19 15.25 -7.19
C ASN A 54 -11.01 13.73 -7.29
N ALA A 55 -10.91 13.02 -6.17
CA ALA A 55 -10.81 11.57 -6.16
C ALA A 55 -12.01 10.90 -6.84
N LEU A 56 -13.23 11.36 -6.53
CA LEU A 56 -14.46 10.81 -7.13
C LEU A 56 -14.67 11.26 -8.58
N ALA A 57 -14.24 12.47 -8.96
CA ALA A 57 -14.23 12.90 -10.35
C ALA A 57 -13.30 12.02 -11.20
N GLY A 58 -12.08 11.74 -10.73
CA GLY A 58 -11.16 10.84 -11.42
C GLY A 58 -11.71 9.41 -11.57
N ALA A 59 -12.40 8.90 -10.54
CA ALA A 59 -13.09 7.61 -10.63
C ALA A 59 -14.24 7.63 -11.65
N TYR A 60 -14.99 8.74 -11.72
CA TYR A 60 -16.12 8.89 -12.63
C TYR A 60 -15.65 9.02 -14.08
N GLU A 61 -14.63 9.84 -14.32
CA GLU A 61 -14.00 10.04 -15.62
C GLU A 61 -13.37 8.75 -16.14
N TYR A 62 -12.71 7.98 -15.27
CA TYR A 62 -12.24 6.64 -15.62
C TYR A 62 -13.35 5.76 -16.18
N LEU A 63 -14.49 5.67 -15.48
CA LEU A 63 -15.62 4.86 -15.92
C LEU A 63 -16.19 5.38 -17.25
N THR A 64 -16.31 6.71 -17.39
CA THR A 64 -16.84 7.35 -18.59
C THR A 64 -15.93 7.11 -19.80
N LYS A 65 -14.61 7.27 -19.63
CA LYS A 65 -13.61 7.02 -20.66
C LYS A 65 -13.60 5.56 -21.10
N ARG A 66 -13.78 4.62 -20.18
CA ARG A 66 -13.83 3.19 -20.51
C ARG A 66 -15.11 2.77 -21.23
N GLU A 67 -16.26 3.31 -20.82
CA GLU A 67 -17.55 2.87 -21.34
C GLU A 67 -18.00 3.63 -22.58
N LEU A 68 -17.68 4.92 -22.64
CA LEU A 68 -18.21 5.84 -23.65
C LEU A 68 -17.14 6.38 -24.59
N GLU A 69 -15.86 6.04 -24.37
CA GLU A 69 -14.71 6.65 -25.06
C GLU A 69 -14.72 8.19 -24.96
N ASP A 70 -15.27 8.70 -23.85
CA ASP A 70 -15.41 10.13 -23.56
C ASP A 70 -14.43 10.53 -22.45
N ASP A 71 -13.50 11.41 -22.80
CA ASP A 71 -12.47 11.96 -21.92
C ASP A 71 -12.81 13.36 -21.40
N THR A 72 -14.10 13.73 -21.40
CA THR A 72 -14.56 15.01 -20.86
C THR A 72 -14.41 15.08 -19.35
N ASP A 73 -13.72 16.11 -18.87
CA ASP A 73 -13.56 16.39 -17.44
C ASP A 73 -14.90 16.77 -16.79
N VAL A 74 -15.18 16.20 -15.63
CA VAL A 74 -16.38 16.52 -14.85
C VAL A 74 -16.10 17.64 -13.85
N SER A 75 -17.09 18.47 -13.58
CA SER A 75 -16.93 19.61 -12.68
C SER A 75 -16.73 19.15 -11.24
N ARG A 76 -15.49 19.27 -10.77
CA ARG A 76 -15.09 19.01 -9.39
C ARG A 76 -15.79 19.95 -8.41
N LEU A 77 -15.94 21.23 -8.77
CA LEU A 77 -16.65 22.18 -7.91
C LEU A 77 -18.15 21.93 -7.85
N PHE A 78 -18.78 21.39 -8.91
CA PHE A 78 -20.18 20.94 -8.83
C PHE A 78 -20.32 19.80 -7.82
N VAL A 79 -19.45 18.78 -7.90
CA VAL A 79 -19.44 17.66 -6.95
C VAL A 79 -19.17 18.17 -5.54
N TYR A 80 -18.16 19.02 -5.36
CA TYR A 80 -17.76 19.56 -4.07
C TYR A 80 -18.80 20.47 -3.42
N TYR A 81 -19.47 21.33 -4.19
CA TYR A 81 -20.56 22.16 -3.71
C TYR A 81 -21.71 21.29 -3.20
N ASN A 82 -22.18 20.34 -4.02
CA ASN A 82 -23.30 19.48 -3.65
C ASN A 82 -22.98 18.57 -2.46
N ALA A 83 -21.74 18.07 -2.36
CA ALA A 83 -21.28 17.29 -1.20
C ALA A 83 -21.37 18.08 0.11
N ARG A 84 -20.98 19.36 0.09
CA ARG A 84 -21.12 20.27 1.23
C ARG A 84 -22.55 20.73 1.46
N TYR A 85 -23.34 20.91 0.41
CA TYR A 85 -24.75 21.28 0.50
C TYR A 85 -25.55 20.22 1.26
N LEU A 86 -25.33 18.94 0.94
CA LEU A 86 -25.97 17.81 1.61
C LEU A 86 -25.59 17.65 3.09
N ASP A 87 -24.53 18.32 3.54
CA ASP A 87 -24.07 18.37 4.94
C ASP A 87 -24.32 19.73 5.61
N ASP A 88 -25.07 20.64 4.97
CA ASP A 88 -25.30 22.01 5.45
C ASP A 88 -24.00 22.85 5.64
N MET A 89 -22.92 22.54 4.92
CA MET A 89 -21.59 23.16 5.05
C MET A 89 -21.09 23.90 3.79
N HIS A 90 -21.98 24.20 2.86
CA HIS A 90 -21.65 24.88 1.59
C HIS A 90 -21.27 26.36 1.73
N GLN A 91 -21.38 26.95 2.93
CA GLN A 91 -21.07 28.36 3.20
C GLN A 91 -19.58 28.62 3.48
N GLU A 92 -18.76 27.57 3.57
CA GLU A 92 -17.32 27.67 3.79
C GLU A 92 -16.56 26.59 3.03
N ASP A 93 -15.27 26.83 2.79
CA ASP A 93 -14.36 25.86 2.17
C ASP A 93 -13.82 24.88 3.23
N ALA A 94 -14.71 24.08 3.80
CA ALA A 94 -14.41 23.23 4.95
C ALA A 94 -14.09 21.77 4.61
N GLY A 95 -13.98 21.42 3.33
CA GLY A 95 -13.87 20.04 2.89
C GLY A 95 -15.21 19.31 2.87
N SER A 96 -15.17 18.02 2.53
CA SER A 96 -16.37 17.17 2.45
C SER A 96 -16.08 15.72 2.87
N TYR A 97 -17.11 14.87 2.84
CA TYR A 97 -17.03 13.44 3.13
C TYR A 97 -17.24 12.63 1.85
N MET A 98 -16.62 11.45 1.73
CA MET A 98 -16.88 10.56 0.58
C MET A 98 -18.37 10.24 0.47
N GLU A 99 -19.02 9.95 1.61
CA GLU A 99 -20.44 9.61 1.65
C GLU A 99 -21.32 10.73 1.06
N THR A 100 -21.08 12.00 1.41
CA THR A 100 -21.93 13.10 0.92
C THR A 100 -21.65 13.43 -0.53
N ALA A 101 -20.41 13.30 -0.98
CA ALA A 101 -20.06 13.44 -2.40
C ALA A 101 -20.68 12.33 -3.25
N ILE A 102 -20.61 11.07 -2.80
CA ILE A 102 -21.27 9.93 -3.46
C ILE A 102 -22.79 10.11 -3.49
N LYS A 103 -23.41 10.58 -2.41
CA LYS A 103 -24.84 10.93 -2.40
C LYS A 103 -25.16 12.02 -3.42
N GLY A 104 -24.32 13.06 -3.52
CA GLY A 104 -24.44 14.12 -4.51
C GLY A 104 -24.39 13.59 -5.95
N LEU A 105 -23.44 12.69 -6.24
CA LEU A 105 -23.34 12.02 -7.55
C LEU A 105 -24.56 11.14 -7.86
N LYS A 106 -25.17 10.50 -6.85
CA LYS A 106 -26.42 9.73 -7.02
C LYS A 106 -27.64 10.62 -7.20
N GLU A 107 -27.71 11.74 -6.50
CA GLU A 107 -28.89 12.62 -6.50
C GLU A 107 -28.89 13.61 -7.67
N TYR A 108 -27.76 14.25 -7.93
CA TYR A 108 -27.60 15.34 -8.90
C TYR A 108 -26.77 14.92 -10.12
N GLY A 109 -25.82 14.00 -9.96
CA GLY A 109 -24.87 13.62 -11.00
C GLY A 109 -23.65 14.54 -11.05
N ALA A 110 -23.00 14.63 -12.20
CA ALA A 110 -21.89 15.56 -12.44
C ALA A 110 -22.06 16.24 -13.80
N CYS A 111 -21.91 17.56 -13.85
CA CYS A 111 -21.86 18.31 -15.11
C CYS A 111 -20.42 18.34 -15.66
N SER A 112 -20.24 18.80 -16.89
CA SER A 112 -18.88 19.01 -17.41
C SER A 112 -18.19 20.18 -16.70
N GLU A 113 -16.87 20.13 -16.58
CA GLU A 113 -16.11 21.24 -16.02
C GLU A 113 -16.21 22.51 -16.88
N SER A 114 -16.45 22.36 -18.18
CA SER A 114 -16.72 23.49 -19.08
C SER A 114 -17.99 24.29 -18.69
N ASN A 115 -18.98 23.64 -18.08
CA ASN A 115 -20.23 24.25 -17.66
C ASN A 115 -20.14 24.84 -16.24
N TRP A 116 -19.34 24.21 -15.37
CA TRP A 116 -19.02 24.73 -14.04
C TRP A 116 -17.51 24.63 -13.76
N PRO A 117 -16.74 25.69 -14.06
CA PRO A 117 -15.27 25.67 -14.02
C PRO A 117 -14.68 25.45 -12.63
N ASN A 118 -13.45 24.93 -12.59
CA ASN A 118 -12.66 24.76 -11.37
C ASN A 118 -11.92 26.06 -11.00
N GLU A 119 -12.66 27.09 -10.59
CA GLU A 119 -12.13 28.41 -10.23
C GLU A 119 -12.38 28.73 -8.74
N ASP A 120 -11.37 29.29 -8.04
CA ASP A 120 -11.40 29.59 -6.59
C ASP A 120 -12.64 30.40 -6.16
N ASP A 121 -13.09 31.35 -6.97
CA ASP A 121 -14.23 32.21 -6.68
C ASP A 121 -15.58 31.51 -6.82
N LEU A 122 -15.62 30.31 -7.42
CA LEU A 122 -16.81 29.48 -7.54
C LEU A 122 -16.96 28.47 -6.40
N ILE A 123 -15.98 28.34 -5.49
CA ILE A 123 -16.03 27.36 -4.38
C ILE A 123 -17.32 27.50 -3.55
N LEU A 124 -17.78 28.72 -3.26
CA LEU A 124 -18.96 28.94 -2.41
C LEU A 124 -20.24 29.24 -3.20
N GLU A 125 -20.13 29.35 -4.52
CA GLU A 125 -21.24 29.72 -5.38
C GLU A 125 -22.09 28.49 -5.75
N GLU A 126 -23.41 28.66 -5.69
CA GLU A 126 -24.34 27.60 -6.09
C GLU A 126 -24.27 27.39 -7.61
N PRO A 127 -24.08 26.15 -8.09
CA PRO A 127 -24.11 25.85 -9.50
C PRO A 127 -25.40 26.33 -10.16
N ASN A 128 -25.27 26.86 -11.37
CA ASN A 128 -26.41 27.38 -12.09
C ASN A 128 -27.35 26.25 -12.57
N SER A 129 -28.57 26.61 -12.99
CA SER A 129 -29.57 25.63 -13.45
C SER A 129 -29.13 24.80 -14.65
N ASP A 130 -28.26 25.35 -15.51
CA ASP A 130 -27.77 24.65 -16.69
C ASP A 130 -26.78 23.55 -16.29
N ALA A 131 -25.94 23.79 -15.26
CA ALA A 131 -25.08 22.77 -14.65
C ALA A 131 -25.91 21.61 -14.06
N TYR A 132 -26.94 21.91 -13.27
CA TYR A 132 -27.82 20.86 -12.75
C TYR A 132 -28.56 20.09 -13.84
N SER A 133 -29.01 20.76 -14.90
CA SER A 133 -29.72 20.12 -16.01
C SER A 133 -28.81 19.18 -16.81
N GLU A 134 -27.53 19.52 -16.99
CA GLU A 134 -26.55 18.63 -17.60
C GLU A 134 -26.26 17.43 -16.69
N ALA A 135 -25.98 17.70 -15.41
CA ALA A 135 -25.62 16.69 -14.41
C ALA A 135 -26.66 15.58 -14.26
N GLU A 136 -27.96 15.88 -14.46
CA GLU A 136 -29.04 14.89 -14.35
C GLU A 136 -28.85 13.66 -15.26
N SER A 137 -28.12 13.80 -16.37
CA SER A 137 -27.85 12.71 -17.31
C SER A 137 -26.65 11.84 -16.92
N PHE A 138 -25.91 12.24 -15.89
CA PHE A 138 -24.58 11.73 -15.53
C PHE A 138 -24.53 11.34 -14.05
N LYS A 139 -25.47 10.47 -13.64
CA LYS A 139 -25.58 9.95 -12.27
C LYS A 139 -24.91 8.59 -12.15
N ILE A 140 -24.21 8.37 -11.04
CA ILE A 140 -23.76 7.02 -10.69
C ILE A 140 -24.95 6.18 -10.21
N ILE A 141 -24.94 4.88 -10.48
CA ILE A 141 -26.04 3.98 -10.13
C ILE A 141 -25.82 3.25 -8.82
N ASP A 142 -24.56 2.98 -8.47
CA ASP A 142 -24.20 2.26 -7.26
C ASP A 142 -22.85 2.72 -6.72
N SER A 143 -22.60 2.40 -5.46
CA SER A 143 -21.30 2.58 -4.81
C SER A 143 -21.14 1.48 -3.77
N LYS A 144 -19.93 0.97 -3.62
CA LYS A 144 -19.63 -0.05 -2.61
C LYS A 144 -18.53 0.44 -1.69
N HIS A 145 -18.72 0.24 -0.39
CA HIS A 145 -17.73 0.50 0.65
C HIS A 145 -16.78 -0.69 0.75
N LEU A 146 -15.49 -0.41 0.92
CA LEU A 146 -14.43 -1.40 1.07
C LEU A 146 -13.92 -1.36 2.51
N GLU A 147 -13.77 -2.52 3.11
CA GLU A 147 -13.02 -2.64 4.37
C GLU A 147 -11.54 -2.30 4.12
N THR A 148 -10.87 -1.81 5.16
CA THR A 148 -9.41 -1.57 5.14
C THR A 148 -8.71 -2.92 5.24
N ASP A 149 -8.57 -3.60 4.11
CA ASP A 149 -7.99 -4.92 3.99
C ASP A 149 -7.29 -5.05 2.63
N LEU A 150 -6.05 -5.56 2.66
CA LEU A 150 -5.19 -5.64 1.49
C LEU A 150 -5.80 -6.50 0.39
N THR A 151 -6.37 -7.66 0.74
CA THR A 151 -6.98 -8.59 -0.22
C THR A 151 -8.22 -7.97 -0.85
N VAL A 152 -9.03 -7.26 -0.05
CA VAL A 152 -10.23 -6.55 -0.53
C VAL A 152 -9.88 -5.47 -1.54
N TRP A 153 -8.87 -4.64 -1.27
CA TRP A 153 -8.46 -3.56 -2.17
C TRP A 153 -7.82 -4.11 -3.45
N LYS A 154 -6.91 -5.08 -3.34
CA LYS A 154 -6.31 -5.74 -4.50
C LYS A 154 -7.38 -6.41 -5.37
N SER A 155 -8.39 -7.06 -4.77
CA SER A 155 -9.49 -7.66 -5.53
C SER A 155 -10.31 -6.63 -6.32
N ALA A 156 -10.65 -5.49 -5.70
CA ALA A 156 -11.40 -4.44 -6.38
C ALA A 156 -10.59 -3.81 -7.54
N LEU A 157 -9.31 -3.57 -7.33
CA LEU A 157 -8.40 -3.07 -8.36
C LEU A 157 -8.22 -4.08 -9.50
N ALA A 158 -8.04 -5.36 -9.18
CA ALA A 158 -7.92 -6.45 -10.15
C ALA A 158 -9.21 -6.67 -10.96
N GLU A 159 -10.39 -6.32 -10.42
CA GLU A 159 -11.65 -6.24 -11.15
C GLU A 159 -11.74 -4.98 -12.04
N GLY A 160 -10.78 -4.07 -11.95
CA GLY A 160 -10.69 -2.81 -12.68
C GLY A 160 -11.51 -1.67 -12.08
N TYR A 161 -11.72 -1.66 -10.77
CA TYR A 161 -12.38 -0.55 -10.08
C TYR A 161 -11.36 0.30 -9.30
N PRO A 162 -11.16 1.58 -9.65
CA PRO A 162 -10.34 2.47 -8.85
C PRO A 162 -11.04 2.78 -7.52
N ILE A 163 -10.26 2.93 -6.44
CA ILE A 163 -10.77 3.06 -5.07
C ILE A 163 -10.53 4.49 -4.61
N ALA A 164 -11.59 5.25 -4.36
CA ALA A 164 -11.49 6.55 -3.69
C ALA A 164 -11.34 6.29 -2.19
N PHE A 165 -10.31 6.83 -1.55
CA PHE A 165 -10.01 6.58 -0.14
C PHE A 165 -9.48 7.83 0.55
N ALA A 166 -9.41 7.79 1.87
CA ALA A 166 -8.80 8.83 2.69
C ALA A 166 -7.64 8.29 3.51
N LEU A 167 -6.55 9.06 3.57
CA LEU A 167 -5.32 8.72 4.27
C LEU A 167 -4.84 9.92 5.08
N ASN A 168 -4.29 9.66 6.26
CA ASN A 168 -3.54 10.63 7.04
C ASN A 168 -2.19 10.83 6.36
N THR A 169 -1.81 12.06 6.01
CA THR A 169 -0.53 12.37 5.37
C THR A 169 0.40 13.09 6.35
N PHE A 170 1.70 12.77 6.24
CA PHE A 170 2.77 13.30 7.07
C PHE A 170 3.71 14.18 6.24
N ASP A 171 4.56 14.97 6.90
CA ASP A 171 5.49 15.88 6.20
C ASP A 171 6.37 15.11 5.17
N SER A 172 6.77 13.87 5.50
CA SER A 172 7.46 12.91 4.63
C SER A 172 6.68 12.47 3.37
N PHE A 173 5.37 12.73 3.31
CA PHE A 173 4.56 12.43 2.12
C PHE A 173 5.01 13.23 0.89
N ASP A 174 5.59 14.42 1.08
CA ASP A 174 6.09 15.25 -0.02
C ASP A 174 7.43 14.74 -0.59
N ASP A 175 8.06 13.74 0.05
CA ASP A 175 9.29 13.10 -0.46
C ASP A 175 9.04 12.37 -1.78
N ALA A 176 7.79 12.01 -2.08
CA ALA A 176 7.36 11.52 -3.39
C ALA A 176 7.80 12.44 -4.55
N CYS A 177 7.92 13.75 -4.34
CA CYS A 177 8.40 14.69 -5.35
C CYS A 177 9.89 14.53 -5.70
N ASN A 178 10.68 13.97 -4.80
CA ASN A 178 12.12 13.81 -4.96
C ASN A 178 12.53 12.33 -5.06
N ASN A 179 11.59 11.40 -4.89
CA ASN A 179 11.85 9.98 -4.80
C ASN A 179 11.04 9.17 -5.83
N LYS A 180 11.06 9.59 -7.10
CA LYS A 180 10.38 8.90 -8.21
C LYS A 180 8.90 8.56 -7.90
N GLY A 181 8.22 9.38 -7.10
CA GLY A 181 6.83 9.18 -6.65
C GLY A 181 6.62 8.28 -5.43
N ARG A 182 7.65 7.62 -4.88
CA ARG A 182 7.53 6.77 -3.69
C ARG A 182 7.26 7.58 -2.44
N VAL A 183 6.28 7.14 -1.66
CA VAL A 183 5.95 7.71 -0.36
C VAL A 183 6.54 6.79 0.71
N PRO A 184 7.41 7.28 1.60
CA PRO A 184 7.94 6.45 2.69
C PRO A 184 6.87 6.15 3.74
N MET A 185 7.11 5.12 4.56
CA MET A 185 6.33 4.87 5.76
C MET A 185 6.46 6.04 6.74
N PRO A 186 5.35 6.46 7.40
CA PRO A 186 5.41 7.53 8.39
C PRO A 186 6.27 7.12 9.59
N LYS A 187 7.29 7.92 9.89
CA LYS A 187 8.14 7.71 11.06
C LYS A 187 7.46 8.23 12.33
N LYS A 188 7.79 7.68 13.51
CA LYS A 188 7.25 8.17 14.80
C LYS A 188 7.54 9.66 15.05
N SER A 189 8.66 10.16 14.52
CA SER A 189 9.08 11.56 14.60
C SER A 189 8.33 12.47 13.63
N ASP A 190 7.67 11.90 12.61
CA ASP A 190 6.96 12.65 11.59
C ASP A 190 5.75 13.36 12.17
N LYS A 191 5.49 14.54 11.59
CA LYS A 191 4.32 15.33 11.92
C LYS A 191 3.31 15.15 10.81
N THR A 192 2.06 14.95 11.22
CA THR A 192 0.93 15.12 10.30
C THR A 192 1.00 16.49 9.65
N ARG A 193 0.80 16.53 8.33
CA ARG A 193 0.90 17.77 7.54
C ARG A 193 0.02 18.86 8.09
N GLU A 194 0.50 20.10 8.02
CA GLU A 194 -0.26 21.27 8.47
C GLU A 194 -1.53 21.49 7.65
N THR A 195 -1.45 21.22 6.34
CA THR A 195 -2.52 21.24 5.35
C THR A 195 -2.63 19.86 4.71
N HIS A 196 -3.84 19.40 4.41
CA HIS A 196 -4.06 18.05 3.86
C HIS A 196 -3.65 16.91 4.79
N GLY A 197 -3.52 17.18 6.10
CA GLY A 197 -3.22 16.14 7.11
C GLY A 197 -4.15 14.94 6.99
N TRP A 198 -5.43 15.14 6.69
CA TRP A 198 -6.27 14.09 6.10
C TRP A 198 -6.61 14.44 4.66
N HIS A 199 -6.28 13.54 3.75
CA HIS A 199 -6.38 13.77 2.31
C HIS A 199 -7.13 12.64 1.63
N ALA A 200 -7.84 12.98 0.55
CA ALA A 200 -8.58 12.02 -0.25
C ALA A 200 -7.91 11.86 -1.60
N MET A 201 -7.66 10.61 -2.00
CA MET A 201 -6.96 10.25 -3.23
C MET A 201 -7.65 9.07 -3.91
N LEU A 202 -7.14 8.68 -5.08
CA LEU A 202 -7.69 7.59 -5.87
C LEU A 202 -6.62 6.51 -6.08
N ALA A 203 -6.80 5.32 -5.50
CA ALA A 203 -5.96 4.17 -5.83
C ALA A 203 -6.36 3.63 -7.20
N VAL A 204 -5.38 3.47 -8.07
CA VAL A 204 -5.54 3.13 -9.49
C VAL A 204 -4.68 1.94 -9.90
N GLY A 205 -4.17 1.17 -8.95
CA GLY A 205 -3.36 0.00 -9.23
C GLY A 205 -2.59 -0.45 -8.00
N TYR A 206 -1.84 -1.53 -8.16
CA TYR A 206 -0.93 -2.06 -7.16
C TYR A 206 0.21 -2.83 -7.83
N SER A 207 1.32 -2.99 -7.11
CA SER A 207 2.48 -3.75 -7.52
C SER A 207 2.98 -4.57 -6.33
N ASP A 208 2.86 -5.89 -6.40
CA ASP A 208 3.36 -6.82 -5.37
C ASP A 208 4.88 -6.87 -5.29
N PRO A 209 5.65 -6.86 -6.41
CA PRO A 209 7.11 -6.77 -6.36
C PRO A 209 7.59 -5.53 -5.60
N ASP A 210 6.85 -4.43 -5.72
CA ASP A 210 7.17 -3.15 -5.09
C ASP A 210 6.41 -2.92 -3.77
N LYS A 211 5.58 -3.87 -3.32
CA LYS A 211 4.69 -3.79 -2.13
C LYS A 211 3.92 -2.45 -1.99
N VAL A 212 3.48 -1.84 -3.09
CA VAL A 212 2.82 -0.51 -3.10
C VAL A 212 1.49 -0.46 -3.85
N PHE A 213 0.62 0.45 -3.43
CA PHE A 213 -0.51 0.92 -4.24
C PHE A 213 -0.07 2.06 -5.17
N ILE A 214 -0.55 2.03 -6.41
CA ILE A 214 -0.41 3.14 -7.37
C ILE A 214 -1.55 4.12 -7.12
N VAL A 215 -1.25 5.36 -6.79
CA VAL A 215 -2.24 6.35 -6.33
C VAL A 215 -2.18 7.61 -7.18
N ARG A 216 -3.33 8.02 -7.73
CA ARG A 216 -3.53 9.30 -8.40
C ARG A 216 -3.84 10.37 -7.36
N ASN A 217 -3.00 11.41 -7.31
CA ASN A 217 -3.23 12.59 -6.48
C ASN A 217 -4.01 13.67 -7.28
N SER A 218 -4.22 14.83 -6.67
CA SER A 218 -4.92 15.98 -7.27
C SER A 218 -4.19 17.30 -7.07
N TRP A 219 -2.85 17.28 -7.16
CA TRP A 219 -1.96 18.44 -7.03
C TRP A 219 -1.15 18.70 -8.31
N GLY A 220 -1.76 18.40 -9.46
CA GLY A 220 -1.17 18.60 -10.78
C GLY A 220 -0.10 17.57 -11.16
N GLU A 221 0.30 17.61 -12.43
CA GLU A 221 1.29 16.69 -13.00
C GLU A 221 2.73 16.97 -12.55
N GLU A 222 3.00 18.14 -11.95
CA GLU A 222 4.36 18.49 -11.49
C GLU A 222 4.66 17.97 -10.07
N TRP A 223 3.67 17.40 -9.39
CA TRP A 223 3.83 16.79 -8.07
C TRP A 223 4.05 15.28 -8.18
N GLY A 224 4.94 14.71 -7.36
CA GLY A 224 5.23 13.27 -7.39
C GLY A 224 5.75 12.77 -8.74
N ASP A 225 5.37 11.55 -9.12
CA ASP A 225 5.62 11.01 -10.47
C ASP A 225 4.45 11.37 -11.39
N LYS A 226 4.53 12.52 -12.06
CA LYS A 226 3.52 13.00 -13.02
C LYS A 226 2.12 13.11 -12.41
N GLY A 227 2.03 13.51 -11.15
CA GLY A 227 0.78 13.60 -10.39
C GLY A 227 0.34 12.28 -9.72
N TYR A 228 1.15 11.23 -9.83
CA TYR A 228 0.97 9.96 -9.14
C TYR A 228 1.98 9.81 -8.01
N CYS A 229 1.66 8.91 -7.08
CA CYS A 229 2.57 8.44 -6.06
C CYS A 229 2.36 6.94 -5.82
N TYR A 230 3.32 6.34 -5.15
CA TYR A 230 3.35 4.92 -4.84
C TYR A 230 3.45 4.78 -3.33
N ILE A 231 2.39 4.27 -2.72
CA ILE A 231 2.24 4.26 -1.25
C ILE A 231 2.33 2.81 -0.77
N PRO A 232 3.20 2.49 0.22
CA PRO A 232 3.33 1.16 0.78
C PRO A 232 1.99 0.57 1.20
N TYR A 233 1.83 -0.75 0.99
CA TYR A 233 0.64 -1.47 1.43
C TYR A 233 0.35 -1.23 2.90
N ASP A 234 1.38 -1.35 3.74
CA ASP A 234 1.25 -1.24 5.19
C ASP A 234 0.79 0.14 5.62
N TYR A 235 1.26 1.21 4.96
CA TYR A 235 0.73 2.56 5.19
C TYR A 235 -0.76 2.66 4.86
N VAL A 236 -1.15 2.22 3.66
CA VAL A 236 -2.54 2.35 3.19
C VAL A 236 -3.49 1.52 4.04
N ILE A 237 -3.09 0.33 4.48
CA ILE A 237 -3.95 -0.56 5.28
C ILE A 237 -3.79 -0.36 6.80
N HIS A 238 -2.90 0.52 7.24
CA HIS A 238 -2.70 0.83 8.67
C HIS A 238 -3.98 1.37 9.32
N ASP A 239 -4.39 0.78 10.45
CA ASP A 239 -5.64 1.13 11.15
C ASP A 239 -5.68 2.59 11.61
N GLU A 240 -4.54 3.16 12.03
CA GLU A 240 -4.52 4.55 12.51
C GLU A 240 -4.38 5.59 11.40
N TYR A 241 -3.86 5.20 10.24
CA TYR A 241 -3.55 6.13 9.15
C TYR A 241 -4.61 6.12 8.05
N ASN A 242 -5.36 5.03 7.91
CA ASN A 242 -6.48 4.95 6.98
C ASN A 242 -7.75 5.59 7.55
N GLY A 243 -8.53 6.27 6.71
CA GLY A 243 -9.79 6.89 7.11
C GLY A 243 -10.96 5.91 7.29
N HIS A 244 -10.78 4.63 6.90
CA HIS A 244 -11.80 3.58 6.80
C HIS A 244 -13.03 3.95 5.95
N ASP A 245 -12.86 4.91 5.04
CA ASP A 245 -13.91 5.49 4.20
C ASP A 245 -13.54 5.30 2.72
N SER A 246 -13.35 4.04 2.34
CA SER A 246 -12.92 3.64 1.00
C SER A 246 -14.10 3.18 0.16
N TRP A 247 -14.16 3.65 -1.09
CA TRP A 247 -15.29 3.46 -1.96
C TRP A 247 -14.90 3.19 -3.40
N ILE A 248 -15.63 2.28 -4.03
CA ILE A 248 -15.77 2.23 -5.48
C ILE A 248 -17.13 2.80 -5.88
N ILE A 249 -17.18 3.44 -7.05
CA ILE A 249 -18.43 3.88 -7.68
C ILE A 249 -18.71 3.05 -8.93
N LYS A 250 -19.98 2.93 -9.30
CA LYS A 250 -20.42 2.24 -10.51
C LYS A 250 -21.41 3.10 -11.28
N ALA A 251 -21.18 3.26 -12.59
CA ALA A 251 -22.08 3.95 -13.51
C ALA A 251 -23.04 2.98 -14.24
N ILE A 252 -22.71 1.68 -14.32
CA ILE A 252 -23.53 0.60 -14.89
C ILE A 252 -23.43 -0.70 -14.07
N ASP A 253 -24.42 -1.59 -14.21
CA ASP A 253 -24.67 -2.69 -13.25
C ASP A 253 -23.71 -3.89 -13.42
N GLU A 254 -23.16 -4.09 -14.62
CA GLU A 254 -22.33 -5.25 -14.95
C GLU A 254 -21.20 -4.89 -15.93
N SER A 255 -20.01 -4.61 -15.39
CA SER A 255 -18.78 -4.50 -16.16
C SER A 255 -17.64 -5.15 -15.36
N ASN A 256 -17.03 -6.21 -15.88
CA ASN A 256 -15.77 -6.75 -15.37
C ASN A 256 -14.67 -6.27 -16.30
N TYR A 257 -13.74 -5.52 -15.74
CA TYR A 257 -12.72 -4.77 -16.46
C TYR A 257 -11.32 -5.38 -16.30
N GLY A 258 -11.21 -6.50 -15.58
CA GLY A 258 -9.96 -7.00 -15.00
C GLY A 258 -8.90 -7.44 -15.99
N GLU A 259 -9.22 -8.30 -16.96
CA GLU A 259 -8.21 -8.87 -17.87
C GLU A 259 -7.42 -7.81 -18.66
N GLU A 260 -8.01 -6.64 -18.89
CA GLU A 260 -7.35 -5.56 -19.60
C GLU A 260 -6.36 -4.79 -18.73
N VAL A 261 -6.46 -4.85 -17.40
CA VAL A 261 -5.67 -4.01 -16.49
C VAL A 261 -4.56 -4.74 -15.74
N TRP A 262 -4.51 -6.06 -15.89
CA TRP A 262 -3.44 -6.86 -15.33
C TRP A 262 -2.16 -6.61 -16.12
N ASP A 263 -1.10 -6.26 -15.42
CA ASP A 263 0.22 -6.22 -16.03
C ASP A 263 0.74 -7.66 -16.19
N LYS A 264 1.40 -7.91 -17.31
CA LYS A 264 2.08 -9.20 -17.55
C LYS A 264 3.54 -9.14 -17.16
N ASP A 265 4.04 -7.92 -16.98
CA ASP A 265 5.36 -7.66 -16.46
C ASP A 265 5.28 -7.72 -14.93
N GLU A 266 5.95 -8.71 -14.36
CA GLU A 266 6.01 -8.93 -12.91
C GLU A 266 7.28 -8.32 -12.31
N SER A 267 8.04 -7.53 -13.08
CA SER A 267 9.21 -6.82 -12.59
C SER A 267 8.83 -5.59 -11.74
N SER A 268 9.78 -5.24 -10.87
CA SER A 268 9.76 -3.99 -10.12
C SER A 268 9.65 -2.78 -11.05
N SER A 269 8.94 -1.75 -10.59
CA SER A 269 8.82 -0.48 -11.34
C SER A 269 9.99 0.48 -11.07
N PHE A 270 10.99 0.00 -10.35
CA PHE A 270 11.68 0.78 -9.33
C PHE A 270 13.13 0.35 -9.18
N THR A 271 13.37 -0.94 -9.34
CA THR A 271 14.69 -1.55 -9.52
C THR A 271 14.81 -2.11 -10.93
N ASP A 272 16.03 -2.10 -11.46
CA ASP A 272 16.38 -2.79 -12.71
C ASP A 272 16.80 -4.24 -12.40
N GLU A 273 16.91 -5.11 -13.42
CA GLU A 273 17.35 -6.52 -13.23
C GLU A 273 18.74 -6.64 -12.59
N ASP A 274 19.57 -5.59 -12.70
CA ASP A 274 20.94 -5.56 -12.18
C ASP A 274 21.05 -4.75 -10.85
N SER A 275 19.94 -4.30 -10.27
CA SER A 275 19.96 -3.59 -8.98
C SER A 275 20.19 -4.58 -7.83
N THR A 276 21.07 -4.23 -6.88
CA THR A 276 21.24 -4.96 -5.63
C THR A 276 20.07 -4.63 -4.71
N VAL A 277 19.25 -5.62 -4.37
CA VAL A 277 18.08 -5.45 -3.49
C VAL A 277 18.32 -6.21 -2.20
N ILE A 278 18.21 -5.51 -1.07
CA ILE A 278 18.32 -6.06 0.26
C ILE A 278 16.91 -6.26 0.81
N GLU A 279 16.59 -7.50 1.19
CA GLU A 279 15.30 -7.91 1.73
C GLU A 279 15.44 -8.29 3.20
N ASP A 280 14.33 -8.20 3.93
CA ASP A 280 14.20 -8.63 5.34
C ASP A 280 15.29 -8.08 6.29
N PHE A 281 15.84 -6.91 5.97
CA PHE A 281 16.87 -6.27 6.78
C PHE A 281 16.33 -5.89 8.15
N TYR A 282 17.01 -6.34 9.21
CA TYR A 282 16.87 -5.81 10.56
C TYR A 282 18.21 -5.64 11.27
N LEU A 283 18.27 -4.72 12.22
CA LEU A 283 19.44 -4.49 13.07
C LEU A 283 19.03 -3.91 14.43
N LEU A 284 19.43 -4.56 15.52
CA LEU A 284 19.21 -4.07 16.89
C LEU A 284 20.42 -3.25 17.34
N THR A 285 20.21 -1.98 17.71
CA THR A 285 21.30 -1.05 18.05
C THR A 285 20.97 -0.09 19.19
N GLU A 286 22.00 0.36 19.91
CA GLU A 286 21.92 1.47 20.89
C GLU A 286 21.91 2.86 20.21
N ASP A 287 22.35 2.98 18.95
CA ASP A 287 22.49 4.26 18.24
C ASP A 287 21.90 4.21 16.82
N PRO A 288 20.56 4.19 16.69
CA PRO A 288 19.93 4.06 15.39
C PRO A 288 20.15 5.28 14.49
N ASP A 289 20.27 6.49 15.06
CA ASP A 289 20.54 7.70 14.28
C ASP A 289 21.95 7.65 13.67
N GLY A 290 22.94 7.13 14.42
CA GLY A 290 24.32 6.96 13.94
C GLY A 290 24.41 5.93 12.81
N PHE A 291 23.76 4.78 12.96
CA PHE A 291 23.73 3.74 11.93
C PHE A 291 23.17 4.27 10.61
N ILE A 292 22.03 5.00 10.66
CA ILE A 292 21.42 5.55 9.45
C ILE A 292 22.31 6.61 8.78
N GLU A 293 22.97 7.48 9.55
CA GLU A 293 23.91 8.48 8.98
C GLU A 293 25.08 7.82 8.25
N ASP A 294 25.66 6.76 8.83
CA ASP A 294 26.78 6.04 8.24
C ASP A 294 26.33 5.15 7.07
N LEU A 295 25.13 4.58 7.12
CA LEU A 295 24.54 3.83 6.00
C LEU A 295 24.28 4.75 4.80
N GLU A 296 23.71 5.94 5.01
CA GLU A 296 23.54 6.93 3.93
C GLU A 296 24.89 7.27 3.29
N ALA A 297 25.92 7.50 4.10
CA ALA A 297 27.27 7.79 3.61
C ALA A 297 27.88 6.61 2.84
N LEU A 298 27.65 5.37 3.28
CA LEU A 298 28.07 4.16 2.59
C LEU A 298 27.39 4.06 1.22
N LEU A 299 26.07 4.27 1.15
CA LEU A 299 25.32 4.21 -0.11
C LEU A 299 25.78 5.28 -1.11
N GLU A 300 26.11 6.48 -0.64
CA GLU A 300 26.69 7.54 -1.48
C GLU A 300 28.09 7.19 -2.02
N GLU A 301 28.86 6.34 -1.34
CA GLU A 301 30.17 5.89 -1.82
C GLU A 301 30.05 4.88 -2.97
N TYR A 302 29.04 4.01 -2.92
CA TYR A 302 28.85 2.90 -3.85
C TYR A 302 27.88 3.16 -5.00
N THR A 303 27.33 4.38 -5.09
CA THR A 303 26.38 4.77 -6.15
C THR A 303 26.87 5.98 -6.94
N GLU A 304 26.51 6.05 -8.24
CA GLU A 304 26.91 7.18 -9.09
C GLU A 304 26.09 8.46 -8.82
N SER A 305 24.93 8.32 -8.16
CA SER A 305 24.01 9.42 -7.90
C SER A 305 23.09 9.12 -6.72
N GLU A 306 22.59 10.17 -6.07
CA GLU A 306 21.57 10.09 -5.01
C GLU A 306 20.23 9.45 -5.47
N GLU A 307 20.01 9.29 -6.78
CA GLU A 307 18.83 8.57 -7.32
C GLU A 307 19.09 7.06 -7.52
N GLY A 308 20.33 6.62 -7.30
CA GLY A 308 20.82 5.26 -7.50
C GLY A 308 20.74 4.38 -6.26
N TYR A 309 20.15 4.86 -5.16
CA TYR A 309 19.75 4.02 -4.05
C TYR A 309 18.44 4.52 -3.48
N TYR A 310 17.78 3.67 -2.71
CA TYR A 310 16.70 4.08 -1.84
C TYR A 310 16.57 3.06 -0.72
N PHE A 311 16.31 3.57 0.48
CA PHE A 311 15.87 2.73 1.58
C PHE A 311 14.81 3.45 2.40
N ASP A 312 13.85 2.68 2.93
CA ASP A 312 12.86 3.14 3.89
C ASP A 312 12.93 2.26 5.13
N TYR A 313 12.89 2.90 6.31
CA TYR A 313 13.17 2.24 7.57
C TYR A 313 12.20 2.67 8.67
N GLU A 314 11.93 1.73 9.56
CA GLU A 314 11.23 1.95 10.82
C GLU A 314 12.16 1.71 12.00
N VAL A 315 11.87 2.37 13.12
CA VAL A 315 12.61 2.21 14.38
C VAL A 315 11.62 1.84 15.49
N SER A 316 11.91 0.74 16.19
CA SER A 316 11.09 0.22 17.30
C SER A 316 11.05 1.19 18.49
N GLU A 317 10.28 0.85 19.53
CA GLU A 317 10.44 1.53 20.81
C GLU A 317 11.70 0.98 21.51
N GLU A 318 12.36 1.81 22.32
CA GLU A 318 13.46 1.36 23.19
C GLU A 318 12.99 0.17 24.04
N ASP A 319 13.76 -0.91 24.02
CA ASP A 319 13.53 -2.08 24.87
C ASP A 319 13.89 -1.81 26.35
N GLU A 320 13.92 -2.85 27.19
CA GLU A 320 14.26 -2.69 28.61
C GLU A 320 15.74 -2.29 28.86
N ASP A 321 16.61 -2.57 27.89
CA ASP A 321 18.05 -2.33 27.96
C ASP A 321 18.47 -1.03 27.24
N GLY A 322 17.55 -0.42 26.48
CA GLY A 322 17.72 0.85 25.78
C GLY A 322 18.03 0.72 24.29
N ASN A 323 17.89 -0.48 23.72
CA ASN A 323 18.15 -0.75 22.31
C ASN A 323 16.91 -0.53 21.47
N CYS A 324 17.12 -0.20 20.20
CA CYS A 324 16.08 -0.05 19.19
C CYS A 324 16.38 -0.96 18.01
N GLU A 325 15.36 -1.63 17.49
CA GLU A 325 15.42 -2.38 16.25
C GLU A 325 15.14 -1.43 15.09
N ILE A 326 16.01 -1.45 14.09
CA ILE A 326 15.81 -0.85 12.78
C ILE A 326 15.38 -1.96 11.85
N SER A 327 14.30 -1.75 11.11
CA SER A 327 13.85 -2.66 10.05
C SER A 327 13.67 -1.90 8.74
N MET A 328 14.11 -2.46 7.61
CA MET A 328 13.93 -1.81 6.31
C MET A 328 12.94 -2.55 5.42
N ASN A 329 11.97 -1.81 4.88
CA ASN A 329 10.89 -2.38 4.06
C ASN A 329 11.19 -2.32 2.56
N ASP A 330 11.97 -1.31 2.16
CA ASP A 330 12.52 -1.14 0.83
C ASP A 330 13.99 -0.83 1.04
N PHE A 331 14.90 -1.57 0.42
CA PHE A 331 16.33 -1.26 0.43
C PHE A 331 16.97 -1.78 -0.85
N TYR A 332 17.47 -0.87 -1.70
CA TYR A 332 18.24 -1.24 -2.87
C TYR A 332 19.25 -0.16 -3.25
N LEU A 333 20.22 -0.58 -4.08
CA LEU A 333 21.16 0.29 -4.74
C LEU A 333 21.55 -0.21 -6.14
N ASP A 334 21.86 0.73 -7.01
CA ASP A 334 22.42 0.51 -8.34
C ASP A 334 23.95 0.71 -8.24
N THR A 335 24.67 -0.40 -8.13
CA THR A 335 26.14 -0.39 -7.98
C THR A 335 26.84 -1.23 -9.05
N GLU A 336 28.05 -0.83 -9.44
CA GLU A 336 28.91 -1.63 -10.33
C GLU A 336 29.77 -2.66 -9.54
N ASP A 337 29.77 -2.60 -8.20
CA ASP A 337 30.63 -3.39 -7.32
C ASP A 337 29.84 -3.89 -6.09
N GLU A 338 28.87 -4.76 -6.34
CA GLU A 338 27.97 -5.35 -5.32
C GLU A 338 28.74 -6.06 -4.20
N ASP A 339 29.70 -6.92 -4.53
CA ASP A 339 30.49 -7.66 -3.54
C ASP A 339 31.17 -6.73 -2.52
N SER A 340 31.79 -5.64 -3.00
CA SER A 340 32.48 -4.68 -2.12
C SER A 340 31.51 -3.87 -1.27
N PHE A 341 30.33 -3.57 -1.79
CA PHE A 341 29.26 -2.93 -1.03
C PHE A 341 28.76 -3.85 0.09
N LEU A 342 28.46 -5.11 -0.21
CA LEU A 342 27.98 -6.08 0.78
C LEU A 342 29.01 -6.32 1.88
N GLU A 343 30.30 -6.45 1.55
CA GLU A 343 31.37 -6.53 2.55
C GLU A 343 31.40 -5.29 3.47
N ALA A 344 31.16 -4.10 2.92
CA ALA A 344 31.15 -2.86 3.69
C ALA A 344 29.87 -2.67 4.51
N LEU A 345 28.71 -3.14 4.00
CA LEU A 345 27.44 -3.17 4.73
C LEU A 345 27.56 -4.11 5.94
N GLU A 346 28.15 -5.28 5.74
CA GLU A 346 28.42 -6.25 6.80
C GLU A 346 29.31 -5.66 7.90
N GLU A 347 30.42 -4.99 7.54
CA GLU A 347 31.28 -4.30 8.51
C GLU A 347 30.52 -3.21 9.28
N LEU A 348 29.60 -2.50 8.62
CA LEU A 348 28.77 -1.47 9.26
C LEU A 348 27.75 -2.09 10.23
N CYS A 349 27.11 -3.20 9.86
CA CYS A 349 26.20 -3.93 10.74
C CYS A 349 26.92 -4.41 11.99
N ILE A 350 28.10 -5.03 11.85
CA ILE A 350 28.94 -5.48 12.98
C ILE A 350 29.36 -4.31 13.89
N GLU A 351 29.58 -3.12 13.34
CA GLU A 351 29.96 -1.94 14.14
C GLU A 351 28.82 -1.45 15.04
N TYR A 352 27.58 -1.53 14.55
CA TYR A 352 26.41 -0.92 15.21
C TYR A 352 25.48 -1.91 15.93
N ALA A 353 25.51 -3.18 15.57
CA ALA A 353 24.71 -4.21 16.22
C ALA A 353 25.10 -4.39 17.69
N VAL A 354 24.12 -4.69 18.54
CA VAL A 354 24.39 -4.94 19.96
C VAL A 354 25.13 -6.26 20.20
N ASP A 355 24.96 -7.23 19.29
CA ASP A 355 25.67 -8.52 19.24
C ASP A 355 25.78 -8.97 17.77
N ASP A 356 26.70 -9.90 17.49
CA ASP A 356 26.97 -10.45 16.15
C ASP A 356 25.78 -11.28 15.61
N GLU A 357 24.80 -11.62 16.45
CA GLU A 357 23.57 -12.36 16.11
C GLU A 357 22.33 -11.46 15.99
N GLU A 358 22.47 -10.14 16.16
CA GLU A 358 21.33 -9.21 16.32
C GLU A 358 21.16 -8.27 15.11
N TYR A 359 21.49 -8.78 13.93
CA TYR A 359 21.14 -8.23 12.61
C TYR A 359 21.04 -9.37 11.60
N ASP A 360 20.27 -9.15 10.53
CA ASP A 360 20.18 -10.07 9.38
C ASP A 360 19.66 -9.31 8.16
N TYR A 361 19.95 -9.85 6.97
CA TYR A 361 19.34 -9.42 5.72
C TYR A 361 19.58 -10.46 4.61
N GLN A 362 18.69 -10.47 3.63
CA GLN A 362 18.83 -11.30 2.43
C GLN A 362 19.15 -10.43 1.21
N VAL A 363 19.86 -10.98 0.23
CA VAL A 363 20.09 -10.31 -1.06
C VAL A 363 19.21 -10.97 -2.12
N ALA A 364 18.31 -10.21 -2.72
CA ALA A 364 17.35 -10.77 -3.67
C ALA A 364 18.07 -11.45 -4.85
N GLY A 365 17.78 -12.74 -5.07
CA GLY A 365 18.38 -13.52 -6.17
C GLY A 365 19.69 -14.21 -5.83
N TYR A 366 20.22 -14.05 -4.61
CA TYR A 366 21.21 -14.95 -4.03
C TYR A 366 20.46 -16.04 -3.25
N GLU A 367 20.54 -17.28 -3.71
CA GLU A 367 20.19 -18.46 -2.90
C GLU A 367 21.44 -18.78 -2.07
N ASP A 368 21.35 -18.70 -0.75
CA ASP A 368 22.44 -19.05 0.16
C ASP A 368 22.80 -20.52 -0.03
N GLU A 369 23.99 -20.80 -0.58
CA GLU A 369 24.53 -22.17 -0.69
C GLU A 369 24.90 -22.75 0.70
N GLU A 370 24.79 -21.97 1.79
CA GLU A 370 25.14 -22.41 3.15
C GLU A 370 23.94 -22.94 3.97
N GLU A 371 22.68 -22.67 3.60
CA GLU A 371 21.51 -23.30 4.26
C GLU A 371 21.32 -24.77 3.83
N ASP A 372 21.77 -25.14 2.63
CA ASP A 372 21.68 -26.53 2.13
C ASP A 372 22.64 -27.49 2.88
N GLU A 373 23.75 -27.00 3.46
CA GLU A 373 24.65 -27.87 4.25
C GLU A 373 24.12 -28.10 5.68
N GLU A 374 23.40 -27.14 6.28
CA GLU A 374 22.79 -27.33 7.60
C GLU A 374 21.48 -28.15 7.53
N GLU A 375 20.65 -27.98 6.49
CA GLU A 375 19.46 -28.85 6.30
C GLU A 375 19.84 -30.29 5.90
N GLU A 376 20.90 -30.51 5.10
CA GLU A 376 21.37 -31.89 4.82
C GLU A 376 21.97 -32.56 6.08
N ASP A 377 22.66 -31.81 6.96
CA ASP A 377 23.19 -32.36 8.21
C ASP A 377 22.07 -32.61 9.26
N GLU A 378 21.02 -31.78 9.33
CA GLU A 378 19.86 -32.02 10.19
C GLU A 378 18.97 -33.17 9.68
N GLU A 379 18.78 -33.33 8.36
CA GLU A 379 18.08 -34.48 7.80
C GLU A 379 18.87 -35.79 7.97
N GLU A 380 20.22 -35.78 7.91
CA GLU A 380 21.03 -36.97 8.21
C GLU A 380 21.01 -37.33 9.71
N GLU A 381 20.96 -36.36 10.63
CA GLU A 381 20.82 -36.63 12.08
C GLU A 381 19.41 -37.14 12.44
N GLU A 382 18.33 -36.64 11.82
CA GLU A 382 16.97 -37.18 12.03
C GLU A 382 16.80 -38.59 11.43
N GLU A 383 17.42 -38.90 10.28
CA GLU A 383 17.40 -40.26 9.73
C GLU A 383 18.20 -41.27 10.57
N GLU A 384 19.32 -40.88 11.20
CA GLU A 384 20.05 -41.76 12.13
C GLU A 384 19.30 -41.96 13.47
N GLU A 385 18.60 -40.96 13.99
CA GLU A 385 17.76 -41.12 15.21
C GLU A 385 16.53 -42.01 14.95
N ASP A 386 15.88 -41.89 13.79
CA ASP A 386 14.75 -42.74 13.41
C ASP A 386 15.17 -44.21 13.16
N GLU A 387 16.38 -44.45 12.60
CA GLU A 387 16.92 -45.81 12.45
C GLU A 387 17.28 -46.46 13.82
N GLU A 388 17.78 -45.68 14.79
CA GLU A 388 18.04 -46.20 16.14
C GLU A 388 16.74 -46.48 16.93
N GLU A 389 15.68 -45.68 16.76
CA GLU A 389 14.37 -45.95 17.39
C GLU A 389 13.66 -47.17 16.79
N GLU A 390 13.76 -47.42 15.47
CA GLU A 390 13.18 -48.63 14.87
C GLU A 390 13.95 -49.92 15.25
N GLU A 391 15.27 -49.86 15.46
CA GLU A 391 16.03 -51.03 15.96
C GLU A 391 15.70 -51.35 17.44
N ASP A 392 15.48 -50.35 18.29
CA ASP A 392 15.10 -50.54 19.69
C ASP A 392 13.65 -51.08 19.83
N ASP A 393 12.72 -50.64 18.98
CA ASP A 393 11.34 -51.15 18.95
C ASP A 393 11.26 -52.62 18.43
N GLU A 394 12.12 -53.02 17.49
CA GLU A 394 12.22 -54.42 17.04
C GLU A 394 12.81 -55.33 18.12
N GLU A 395 13.77 -54.87 18.94
CA GLU A 395 14.30 -55.64 20.07
C GLU A 395 13.28 -55.80 21.23
N GLU A 396 12.43 -54.79 21.50
CA GLU A 396 11.37 -54.90 22.52
C GLU A 396 10.22 -55.85 22.09
N GLU A 397 9.86 -55.90 20.79
CA GLU A 397 8.84 -56.85 20.31
C GLU A 397 9.34 -58.32 20.31
N GLU A 398 10.64 -58.58 20.06
CA GLU A 398 11.20 -59.94 20.16
C GLU A 398 11.24 -60.44 21.62
N ASP A 399 11.53 -59.57 22.59
CA ASP A 399 11.57 -59.93 24.02
C ASP A 399 10.15 -60.20 24.60
N ASP A 400 9.13 -59.46 24.14
CA ASP A 400 7.74 -59.68 24.55
C ASP A 400 7.14 -60.97 23.94
N GLU A 401 7.53 -61.36 22.72
CA GLU A 401 7.15 -62.66 22.14
C GLU A 401 7.79 -63.85 22.88
N GLU A 402 9.03 -63.73 23.37
CA GLU A 402 9.68 -64.77 24.18
C GLU A 402 9.04 -64.92 25.59
N GLU A 403 8.60 -63.83 26.23
CA GLU A 403 7.89 -63.88 27.53
C GLU A 403 6.48 -64.49 27.42
N GLU A 404 5.75 -64.25 26.31
CA GLU A 404 4.44 -64.86 26.07
C GLU A 404 4.53 -66.39 25.85
N GLU A 405 5.55 -66.89 25.15
CA GLU A 405 5.81 -68.32 24.96
C GLU A 405 6.16 -69.02 26.29
N GLU A 406 6.95 -68.37 27.15
CA GLU A 406 7.33 -68.87 28.47
C GLU A 406 6.11 -68.96 29.43
N SER A 407 5.18 -68.00 29.35
CA SER A 407 3.96 -67.96 30.17
C SER A 407 2.91 -69.02 29.76
N SER A 408 2.83 -69.34 28.46
CA SER A 408 1.96 -70.37 27.89
C SER A 408 2.39 -71.78 28.31
N SER A 409 3.69 -72.01 28.49
CA SER A 409 4.25 -73.30 28.91
C SER A 409 3.94 -73.66 30.38
N LYS A 410 3.77 -72.65 31.26
CA LYS A 410 3.52 -72.83 32.71
C LYS A 410 2.04 -73.12 33.05
N LYS A 411 1.09 -72.92 32.14
CA LYS A 411 -0.35 -73.25 32.33
C LYS A 411 -0.73 -74.68 31.96
N ARG A 412 0.20 -75.50 31.47
CA ARG A 412 0.01 -76.94 31.25
C ARG A 412 0.88 -77.77 32.21
N LYS A 413 0.51 -77.81 33.49
CA LYS A 413 1.00 -78.82 34.43
C LYS A 413 -0.03 -79.24 35.45
#